data_AF-A0A564SC64-F1
#
_entry.id   AF-A0A564SC64-F1
#
_cell.length_a   1.000
_cell.length_b   1.000
_cell.length_c   1.000
_cell.angle_alpha   90.00
_cell.angle_beta   90.00
_cell.angle_gamma   90.00
#
_symmetry.space_group_name_H-M   'P 1'
#
loop_
_entity.id
_entity.type
_entity.pdbx_description
1 polymer ?
#
loop_
_entity_poly.entity_id
_entity_poly.type
_entity_poly.pdbx_seq_one_letter_code
_entity_poly.pdbx_strand_id
1 'polypeptide(L)'
;METKQRGRPNICRGTKQRKQDFNSKLKAYSPTALDNVIKIAETSFSAETKLKANMFLIEKAVGKNYSVLEHDNKTEHNKQTQITLQIVEPNKNIDVDKINNEITEELTDNDDNEPWGSDIYTP
;
A
#
# COMPACT_ATOMS: atom_id res chain seq x y z
N MET A 1 21.21 -22.31 43.48
CA MET A 1 19.98 -21.78 44.09
C MET A 1 19.28 -20.96 43.02
N GLU A 2 18.13 -21.41 42.53
CA GLU A 2 17.38 -20.71 41.48
C GLU A 2 16.72 -19.44 42.04
N THR A 3 16.97 -18.30 41.40
CA THR A 3 16.35 -17.04 41.76
C THR A 3 14.93 -17.00 41.17
N LYS A 4 13.91 -17.05 42.03
CA LYS A 4 12.51 -16.86 41.61
C LYS A 4 12.39 -15.51 40.88
N GLN A 5 11.99 -15.53 39.61
CA GLN A 5 11.68 -14.31 38.87
C GLN A 5 10.57 -13.55 39.60
N ARG A 6 10.88 -12.35 40.09
CA ARG A 6 9.90 -11.48 40.73
C ARG A 6 8.97 -10.91 39.64
N GLY A 7 7.68 -11.16 39.76
CA GLY A 7 6.66 -10.60 38.88
C GLY A 7 6.61 -9.08 38.92
N ARG A 8 5.84 -8.47 37.99
CA ARG A 8 5.71 -7.01 37.88
C ARG A 8 5.32 -6.39 39.24
N PRO A 9 6.07 -5.38 39.74
CA PRO A 9 5.72 -4.70 40.98
C PRO A 9 4.31 -4.12 40.92
N ASN A 10 3.53 -4.34 41.97
CA ASN A 10 2.17 -3.82 42.04
C ASN A 10 2.22 -2.29 42.19
N ILE A 11 1.51 -1.57 41.31
CA ILE A 11 1.59 -0.11 41.25
C ILE A 11 0.89 0.49 42.49
N CYS A 12 1.51 1.48 43.14
CA CYS A 12 0.89 2.17 44.28
C CYS A 12 -0.45 2.82 43.88
N ARG A 13 -1.43 2.87 44.78
CA ARG A 13 -2.76 3.44 44.50
C ARG A 13 -2.67 4.87 43.95
N GLY A 14 -1.79 5.72 44.51
CA GLY A 14 -1.59 7.09 44.04
C GLY A 14 -0.93 7.22 42.66
N THR A 15 -0.09 6.27 42.25
CA THR A 15 0.46 6.24 40.89
C THR A 15 -0.56 5.70 39.88
N LYS A 16 -1.47 4.80 40.30
CA LYS A 16 -2.60 4.37 39.49
C LYS A 16 -3.56 5.52 39.20
N GLN A 17 -3.91 6.31 40.22
CA GLN A 17 -4.79 7.48 40.09
C GLN A 17 -4.21 8.51 39.12
N ARG A 18 -2.95 8.92 39.31
CA ARG A 18 -2.27 9.88 38.42
C ARG A 18 -2.22 9.39 36.96
N LYS A 19 -1.98 8.09 36.75
CA LYS A 19 -1.99 7.50 35.41
C LYS A 19 -3.39 7.57 34.79
N GLN A 20 -4.42 7.30 35.58
CA GLN A 20 -5.81 7.40 35.13
C GLN A 20 -6.18 8.84 34.80
N ASP A 21 -5.85 9.80 35.66
CA ASP A 21 -6.15 11.22 35.45
C ASP A 21 -5.43 11.77 34.21
N PHE A 22 -4.18 11.36 34.00
CA PHE A 22 -3.43 11.69 32.79
C PHE A 22 -4.10 11.13 31.53
N ASN A 23 -4.48 9.85 31.56
CA ASN A 23 -5.17 9.23 30.44
C ASN A 23 -6.53 9.87 30.15
N SER A 24 -7.28 10.23 31.19
CA SER A 24 -8.56 10.95 31.02
C SER A 24 -8.35 12.32 30.41
N LYS A 25 -7.34 13.08 30.85
CA LYS A 25 -6.99 14.36 30.22
C LYS A 25 -6.59 14.17 28.76
N LEU A 26 -5.70 13.22 28.46
CA LEU A 26 -5.33 12.91 27.07
C LEU A 26 -6.54 12.55 26.21
N LYS A 27 -7.44 11.72 26.73
CA LYS A 27 -8.69 11.37 26.03
C LYS A 27 -9.62 12.55 25.83
N ALA A 28 -9.67 13.50 26.76
CA ALA A 28 -10.49 14.71 26.65
C ALA A 28 -9.90 15.73 25.67
N TYR A 29 -8.57 15.84 25.59
CA TYR A 29 -7.90 16.69 24.59
C TYR A 29 -7.85 16.05 23.20
N SER A 30 -7.92 14.72 23.10
CA SER A 30 -7.95 13.99 21.83
C SER A 30 -9.09 14.40 20.87
N PRO A 31 -10.37 14.54 21.29
CA PRO A 31 -11.44 14.96 20.38
C PRO A 31 -11.21 16.39 19.87
N THR A 32 -10.87 17.32 20.76
CA THR A 32 -10.57 18.71 20.37
C THR A 32 -9.38 18.78 19.42
N ALA A 33 -8.36 17.96 19.63
CA ALA A 33 -7.22 17.87 18.72
C ALA A 33 -7.64 17.34 17.34
N LEU A 34 -8.53 16.34 17.28
CA LEU A 34 -9.06 15.83 16.02
C LEU A 34 -9.92 16.88 15.29
N ASP A 35 -10.79 17.60 16.00
CA ASP A 35 -11.59 18.68 15.42
C ASP A 35 -10.71 19.78 14.80
N ASN A 36 -9.60 20.11 15.46
CA ASN A 36 -8.62 21.04 14.92
C ASN A 36 -7.97 20.52 13.63
N VAL A 37 -7.63 19.23 13.57
CA VAL A 37 -7.05 18.62 12.36
C VAL A 37 -8.05 18.62 11.21
N ILE A 38 -9.33 18.28 11.47
CA ILE A 38 -10.41 18.35 10.47
C ILE A 38 -10.56 19.79 9.96
N LYS A 39 -10.60 20.77 10.86
CA LYS A 39 -10.68 22.18 10.49
C LYS A 39 -9.50 22.62 9.62
N ILE A 40 -8.28 22.17 9.91
CA ILE A 40 -7.11 22.46 9.07
C ILE A 40 -7.27 21.81 7.68
N ALA A 41 -7.69 20.54 7.63
CA ALA A 41 -7.94 19.82 6.39
C ALA A 41 -8.98 20.51 5.49
N GLU A 42 -10.01 21.13 6.06
CA GLU A 42 -11.05 21.82 5.30
C GLU A 42 -10.61 23.24 4.90
N THR A 43 -10.15 24.02 5.88
CA THR A 43 -10.03 25.48 5.77
C THR A 43 -8.62 25.99 5.44
N SER A 44 -7.57 25.15 5.51
CA SER A 44 -6.22 25.68 5.30
C SER A 44 -6.02 26.20 3.88
N PHE A 45 -5.36 27.36 3.79
CA PHE A 45 -5.02 28.00 2.52
C PHE A 45 -3.86 27.28 1.81
N SER A 46 -2.83 26.87 2.57
CA SER A 46 -1.72 26.10 2.03
C SER A 46 -2.17 24.69 1.64
N ALA A 47 -1.93 24.33 0.38
CA ALA A 47 -2.21 23.00 -0.15
C ALA A 47 -1.38 21.91 0.56
N GLU A 48 -0.13 22.22 0.94
CA GLU A 48 0.74 21.29 1.66
C GLU A 48 0.19 20.97 3.05
N THR A 49 -0.25 21.99 3.80
CA THR A 49 -0.84 21.81 5.14
C THR A 49 -2.16 21.05 5.05
N LYS A 50 -2.97 21.35 4.03
CA LYS A 50 -4.23 20.64 3.74
C LYS A 50 -3.98 19.16 3.47
N LEU A 51 -3.02 18.86 2.61
CA LEU A 51 -2.64 17.50 2.26
C LEU A 51 -2.14 16.71 3.47
N LYS A 52 -1.24 17.29 4.28
CA LYS A 52 -0.72 16.64 5.50
C LYS A 52 -1.83 16.33 6.52
N ALA A 53 -2.78 17.25 6.70
CA ALA A 53 -3.91 17.03 7.59
C ALA A 53 -4.83 15.91 7.08
N ASN A 54 -5.18 15.92 5.79
CA ASN A 54 -5.97 14.87 5.16
C ASN A 54 -5.30 13.50 5.26
N MET A 55 -4.00 13.44 4.97
CA MET A 55 -3.21 12.23 5.08
C MET A 55 -3.24 11.64 6.49
N PHE A 56 -3.05 12.47 7.52
CA PHE A 56 -3.16 12.03 8.92
C PHE A 56 -4.55 11.45 9.24
N LEU A 57 -5.63 12.08 8.77
CA LEU A 57 -6.99 11.57 9.00
C LEU A 57 -7.20 10.20 8.34
N ILE A 58 -6.74 10.02 7.11
CA ILE A 58 -6.87 8.75 6.37
C ILE A 58 -6.06 7.64 7.05
N GLU A 59 -4.82 7.90 7.46
CA GLU A 59 -3.99 6.94 8.21
C GLU A 59 -4.67 6.47 9.51
N LYS A 60 -5.38 7.35 10.20
CA LYS A 60 -6.12 7.00 11.42
C LYS A 60 -7.45 6.29 11.15
N ALA A 61 -8.12 6.59 10.03
CA ALA A 61 -9.41 5.99 9.68
C ALA A 61 -9.28 4.59 9.07
N VAL A 62 -8.32 4.38 8.16
CA VAL A 62 -8.14 3.12 7.42
C VAL A 62 -7.46 2.04 8.29
N GLY A 63 -6.63 2.44 9.24
CA GLY A 63 -6.03 1.54 10.24
C GLY A 63 -4.60 1.09 9.90
N LYS A 64 -4.10 0.12 10.66
CA LYS A 64 -2.65 -0.22 10.78
C LYS A 64 -1.95 -0.66 9.49
N ASN A 65 -2.69 -0.96 8.42
CA ASN A 65 -2.15 -1.49 7.17
C ASN A 65 -2.08 -0.44 6.06
N TYR A 66 -2.35 0.82 6.39
CA TYR A 66 -2.35 1.92 5.44
C TYR A 66 -1.41 3.02 5.91
N SER A 67 -0.36 3.27 5.15
CA SER A 67 0.56 4.39 5.31
C SER A 67 0.70 5.08 3.96
N VAL A 68 0.38 6.36 3.90
CA VAL A 68 0.47 7.14 2.66
C VAL A 68 1.93 7.37 2.28
N LEU A 69 2.83 7.44 3.27
CA LEU A 69 4.27 7.63 3.09
C LEU A 69 5.05 6.35 2.69
N GLU A 70 4.46 5.16 2.84
CA GLU A 70 5.15 3.90 2.51
C GLU A 70 5.23 3.62 1.00
N HIS A 71 4.45 4.33 0.18
CA HIS A 71 4.56 4.22 -1.28
C HIS A 71 5.86 4.85 -1.83
N ASP A 72 6.54 5.72 -1.09
CA ASP A 72 7.65 6.50 -1.65
C ASP A 72 9.06 6.02 -1.25
N ASN A 73 9.22 5.14 -0.24
CA ASN A 73 10.55 4.89 0.34
C ASN A 73 10.98 3.42 0.52
N LYS A 74 10.20 2.42 0.08
CA LYS A 74 10.57 0.99 0.28
C LYS A 74 10.28 0.01 -0.85
N THR A 75 9.90 0.49 -2.02
CA THR A 75 10.01 -0.34 -3.23
C THR A 75 10.82 0.44 -4.24
N GLU A 76 12.14 0.42 -4.07
CA GLU A 76 12.96 0.15 -5.24
C GLU A 76 12.29 -1.03 -5.92
N HIS A 77 11.56 -0.76 -7.01
CA HIS A 77 11.02 -1.79 -7.85
C HIS A 77 12.16 -2.77 -8.07
N ASN A 78 11.98 -4.01 -7.64
CA ASN A 78 12.87 -5.10 -8.02
C ASN A 78 12.95 -5.03 -9.55
N LYS A 79 14.01 -4.41 -10.09
CA LYS A 79 14.17 -4.11 -11.53
C LYS A 79 14.33 -5.37 -12.38
N GLN A 80 14.04 -6.53 -11.82
CA GLN A 80 14.26 -7.82 -12.43
C GLN A 80 13.21 -8.79 -11.95
N THR A 81 12.16 -8.95 -12.74
CA THR A 81 11.26 -10.10 -12.67
C THR A 81 12.07 -11.32 -13.12
N GLN A 82 12.55 -12.14 -12.19
CA GLN A 82 13.29 -13.35 -12.50
C GLN A 82 12.29 -14.50 -12.69
N ILE A 83 11.98 -14.83 -13.95
CA ILE A 83 11.13 -15.97 -14.32
C ILE A 83 12.03 -17.19 -14.50
N THR A 84 11.91 -18.19 -13.63
CA THR A 84 12.55 -19.49 -13.79
C THR A 84 11.60 -20.45 -14.49
N LEU A 85 11.79 -20.69 -15.78
CA LEU A 85 11.05 -21.72 -16.52
C LEU A 85 11.72 -23.07 -16.31
N GLN A 86 11.01 -24.01 -15.68
CA GLN A 86 11.43 -25.41 -15.62
C GLN A 86 10.84 -26.14 -16.83
N ILE A 87 11.69 -26.47 -17.80
CA ILE A 87 11.28 -27.26 -18.96
C ILE A 87 11.08 -28.69 -18.47
N VAL A 88 9.82 -29.15 -18.46
CA VAL A 88 9.45 -30.54 -18.20
C VAL A 88 9.38 -31.25 -19.55
N GLU A 89 10.04 -32.40 -19.69
CA GLU A 89 9.91 -33.21 -20.90
C GLU A 89 8.43 -33.58 -21.11
N PRO A 90 7.88 -33.35 -22.31
CA PRO A 90 6.48 -33.62 -22.55
C PRO A 90 6.23 -35.14 -22.51
N ASN A 91 5.26 -35.57 -21.70
CA ASN A 91 4.83 -36.97 -21.64
C ASN A 91 4.17 -37.49 -22.93
N LYS A 92 4.09 -36.66 -23.98
CA LYS A 92 3.47 -36.97 -25.28
C LYS A 92 4.36 -36.44 -26.39
N ASN A 93 4.39 -37.14 -27.51
CA ASN A 93 5.08 -36.69 -28.71
C ASN A 93 4.36 -35.44 -29.25
N ILE A 94 5.02 -34.28 -29.18
CA ILE A 94 4.50 -33.02 -29.69
C ILE A 94 5.00 -32.88 -31.14
N ASP A 95 4.06 -32.85 -32.09
CA ASP A 95 4.37 -32.56 -33.48
C ASP A 95 4.52 -31.05 -33.66
N VAL A 96 5.78 -30.60 -33.71
CA VAL A 96 6.16 -29.18 -33.80
C VAL A 96 5.72 -28.58 -35.13
N ASP A 97 5.69 -29.37 -36.21
CA ASP A 97 5.32 -28.88 -37.54
C ASP A 97 3.82 -28.55 -37.61
N LYS A 98 3.00 -29.33 -36.90
CA LYS A 98 1.56 -29.05 -36.80
C LYS A 98 1.27 -27.74 -36.06
N ILE A 99 2.01 -27.45 -34.99
CA ILE A 99 1.87 -26.20 -34.22
C ILE A 99 2.30 -24.99 -35.04
N ASN A 100 3.41 -25.10 -35.76
CA ASN A 100 3.91 -23.99 -36.59
C ASN A 100 2.92 -23.63 -37.71
N ASN A 101 2.28 -24.63 -38.31
CA ASN A 101 1.27 -24.40 -39.35
C ASN A 101 0.03 -23.68 -38.80
N GLU A 102 -0.46 -24.09 -37.62
CA GLU A 102 -1.61 -23.44 -36.95
C GLU A 102 -1.33 -21.97 -36.60
N ILE A 103 -0.14 -21.66 -36.07
CA ILE A 103 0.27 -20.27 -35.78
C ILE A 103 0.37 -19.43 -37.06
N THR A 104 0.88 -20.03 -38.14
CA THR A 104 1.07 -19.30 -39.41
C THR A 104 -0.28 -18.97 -40.06
N GLU A 105 -1.27 -19.87 -39.98
CA GLU A 105 -2.64 -19.63 -40.45
C GLU A 105 -3.33 -18.49 -39.67
N GLU A 106 -3.23 -18.45 -38.33
CA GLU A 106 -3.84 -17.39 -37.51
C GLU A 106 -3.21 -15.99 -37.72
N LEU A 107 -1.92 -15.94 -38.07
CA LEU A 107 -1.22 -14.66 -38.32
C LEU A 107 -1.55 -14.06 -39.70
N THR A 108 -2.02 -14.86 -40.66
CA THR A 108 -2.37 -14.37 -42.01
C THR A 108 -3.76 -13.74 -42.11
N ASP A 109 -4.66 -13.99 -41.15
CA ASP A 109 -6.03 -13.45 -41.15
C ASP A 109 -6.16 -12.05 -40.50
N ASN A 110 -5.07 -11.49 -39.95
CA ASN A 110 -5.05 -10.11 -39.42
C ASN A 110 -4.59 -9.11 -40.50
N ASP A 111 -5.32 -9.02 -41.61
CA ASP A 111 -5.16 -7.95 -42.64
C ASP A 111 -5.92 -6.67 -42.25
N ASP A 112 -5.91 -6.31 -40.96
CA ASP A 112 -6.30 -4.97 -40.50
C ASP A 112 -5.15 -4.00 -40.82
N ASN A 113 -5.04 -3.70 -42.11
CA ASN A 113 -4.08 -2.78 -42.72
C ASN A 113 -4.41 -1.30 -42.40
N GLU A 114 -5.09 -1.04 -41.28
CA GLU A 114 -5.46 0.30 -40.86
C GLU A 114 -4.20 0.99 -40.28
N PRO A 115 -3.72 2.09 -40.90
CA PRO A 115 -2.49 2.74 -40.45
C PRO A 115 -2.71 3.38 -39.09
N TRP A 116 -2.20 2.75 -38.04
CA TRP A 116 -2.18 3.31 -36.69
C TRP A 116 -1.42 4.64 -36.69
N GLY A 117 -2.12 5.77 -36.48
CA GLY A 117 -1.52 7.10 -36.37
C GLY A 117 -2.01 8.16 -37.36
N SER A 118 -3.10 7.92 -38.11
CA SER A 118 -3.78 8.96 -38.90
C SER A 118 -4.48 10.02 -38.04
N ASP A 119 -4.80 9.70 -36.78
CA ASP A 119 -5.51 10.59 -35.84
C ASP A 119 -4.55 11.41 -34.96
N ILE A 120 -3.56 12.09 -35.55
CA ILE A 120 -2.76 13.10 -34.85
C ILE A 120 -3.44 14.46 -35.01
N TYR A 121 -3.95 15.01 -33.91
CA TYR A 121 -4.48 16.39 -33.85
C TYR A 121 -3.37 17.38 -34.23
N THR A 122 -3.59 18.16 -35.30
CA THR A 122 -2.75 19.29 -35.68
C THR A 122 -3.38 20.58 -35.13
N PRO A 123 -2.70 21.32 -34.24
CA PRO A 123 -3.27 22.47 -33.53
C PRO A 123 -3.51 23.70 -34.41
#